data_AF-A0A0L6VX26-F1
#
_entry.id   AF-A0A0L6VX26-F1
#
_cell.length_a   1.000
_cell.length_b   1.000
_cell.length_c   1.000
_cell.angle_alpha   90.00
_cell.angle_beta   90.00
_cell.angle_gamma   90.00
#
_symmetry.space_group_name_H-M   'P 1'
#
loop_
_entity.id
_entity.type
_entity.pdbx_description
1 polymer ?
#
loop_
_entity_poly.entity_id
_entity_poly.type
_entity_poly.pdbx_seq_one_letter_code
_entity_poly.pdbx_strand_id
1 'polypeptide(L)'
;MASILKVGDAWRAQIRRKGHKSISETFSTKAQAVAWARKIEAEMDARRFNDTRGLANLTLKNLIDWYFEEIGSAHPEPPWLSWRRVDVSQAGMA
;
A
#
# COMPACT_ATOMS: atom_id res chain seq x y z
N MET A 1 -14.16 -15.02 -0.64
CA MET A 1 -13.79 -16.44 -0.77
C MET A 1 -12.88 -16.60 -1.98
N ALA A 2 -11.94 -17.53 -1.90
CA ALA A 2 -11.09 -17.91 -3.01
C ALA A 2 -11.81 -18.84 -4.00
N SER A 3 -11.63 -18.60 -5.29
CA SER A 3 -12.09 -19.46 -6.38
C SER A 3 -10.87 -20.01 -7.12
N ILE A 4 -10.86 -21.31 -7.39
CA ILE A 4 -9.82 -21.97 -8.18
C ILE A 4 -10.39 -22.29 -9.55
N LEU A 5 -9.84 -21.68 -10.59
CA LEU A 5 -10.28 -21.78 -11.97
C LEU A 5 -9.21 -22.51 -12.78
N LYS A 6 -9.59 -23.51 -13.58
CA LYS A 6 -8.68 -24.11 -14.56
C LYS A 6 -8.62 -23.20 -15.80
N VAL A 7 -7.41 -22.82 -16.22
CA VAL A 7 -7.16 -21.94 -17.37
C VAL A 7 -6.15 -22.62 -18.27
N GLY A 8 -6.61 -23.27 -19.33
CA GLY A 8 -5.78 -24.13 -20.18
C GLY A 8 -5.15 -25.26 -19.35
N ASP A 9 -3.83 -25.34 -19.39
CA ASP A 9 -3.03 -26.31 -18.62
C ASP A 9 -2.64 -25.81 -17.21
N ALA A 10 -3.07 -24.61 -16.83
CA ALA A 10 -2.75 -23.98 -15.57
C ALA A 10 -3.98 -23.82 -14.66
N TRP A 11 -3.73 -23.43 -13.41
CA TRP A 11 -4.71 -23.22 -12.36
C TRP A 11 -4.59 -21.82 -11.80
N ARG A 12 -5.63 -21.01 -11.99
CA ARG A 12 -5.72 -19.66 -11.45
C ARG A 12 -6.46 -19.68 -10.11
N ALA A 13 -5.82 -19.18 -9.07
CA ALA A 13 -6.46 -18.86 -7.82
C ALA A 13 -6.89 -17.39 -7.83
N GLN A 14 -8.13 -17.11 -7.47
CA GLN A 14 -8.69 -15.76 -7.44
C GLN A 14 -9.39 -15.49 -6.12
N ILE A 15 -9.03 -14.41 -5.44
CA ILE A 15 -9.59 -14.00 -4.15
C ILE A 15 -10.30 -12.67 -4.33
N ARG A 16 -11.61 -12.69 -4.02
CA ARG A 16 -12.47 -11.50 -3.99
C ARG A 16 -12.98 -11.30 -2.57
N ARG A 17 -12.65 -10.15 -1.97
CA ARG A 17 -13.11 -9.71 -0.64
C ARG A 17 -13.56 -8.25 -0.73
N LYS A 18 -14.64 -7.90 -0.04
CA LYS A 18 -15.20 -6.54 -0.04
C LYS A 18 -14.20 -5.58 0.61
N GLY A 19 -13.94 -4.44 -0.03
CA GLY A 19 -12.97 -3.44 0.48
C GLY A 19 -11.50 -3.71 0.14
N HIS A 20 -11.18 -4.82 -0.53
CA HIS A 20 -9.83 -5.11 -1.02
C HIS A 20 -9.84 -5.24 -2.54
N LYS A 21 -8.71 -4.92 -3.20
CA LYS A 21 -8.54 -5.21 -4.63
C LYS A 21 -8.67 -6.72 -4.85
N SER A 22 -9.30 -7.10 -5.97
CA SER A 22 -9.34 -8.50 -6.38
C SER A 22 -7.93 -8.97 -6.71
N ILE A 23 -7.54 -10.11 -6.15
CA ILE A 23 -6.21 -10.67 -6.32
C ILE A 23 -6.33 -11.97 -7.08
N SER A 24 -5.48 -12.19 -8.07
CA SER A 24 -5.38 -13.48 -8.72
C SER A 24 -3.93 -13.84 -9.00
N GLU A 25 -3.63 -15.13 -8.97
CA GLU A 25 -2.33 -15.69 -9.33
C GLU A 25 -2.54 -17.03 -10.04
N THR A 26 -1.64 -17.39 -10.95
CA THR A 26 -1.77 -18.59 -11.78
C THR A 26 -0.60 -19.53 -11.52
N PHE A 27 -0.90 -20.82 -11.36
CA PHE A 27 0.03 -21.88 -10.99
C PHE A 27 -0.07 -23.04 -11.97
N SER A 28 0.98 -23.85 -12.09
CA SER A 28 0.95 -25.04 -12.95
C SER A 28 0.09 -26.17 -12.36
N THR A 29 -0.03 -26.25 -11.04
CA THR A 29 -0.77 -27.32 -10.36
C THR A 29 -1.92 -26.79 -9.51
N LYS A 30 -3.00 -27.57 -9.43
CA LYS A 30 -4.16 -27.27 -8.58
C LYS A 30 -3.77 -27.15 -7.11
N ALA A 31 -2.87 -28.04 -6.66
CA ALA A 31 -2.42 -28.08 -5.27
C ALA A 31 -1.72 -26.78 -4.86
N GLN A 32 -0.83 -26.25 -5.71
CA GLN A 32 -0.18 -24.96 -5.49
C GLN A 32 -1.20 -23.81 -5.44
N ALA A 33 -2.14 -23.77 -6.39
CA ALA A 33 -3.19 -22.75 -6.41
C ALA A 33 -4.04 -22.76 -5.13
N VAL A 34 -4.40 -23.95 -4.63
CA VAL A 34 -5.16 -24.09 -3.38
C VAL A 34 -4.32 -23.67 -2.17
N ALA A 35 -3.06 -24.09 -2.09
CA ALA A 35 -2.17 -23.74 -0.98
C ALA A 35 -1.94 -22.22 -0.91
N TRP A 36 -1.68 -21.59 -2.05
CA TRP A 36 -1.54 -20.14 -2.15
C TRP A 36 -2.83 -19.41 -1.75
N ALA A 37 -3.98 -19.87 -2.25
CA ALA A 37 -5.27 -19.27 -1.91
C ALA A 37 -5.53 -19.29 -0.40
N ARG A 38 -5.30 -20.43 0.26
CA ARG A 38 -5.43 -20.59 1.71
C ARG A 38 -4.48 -19.69 2.49
N LYS A 39 -3.23 -19.59 2.04
CA LYS A 39 -2.22 -18.72 2.66
C LYS A 39 -2.67 -17.26 2.63
N ILE A 40 -3.06 -16.76 1.46
CA ILE A 40 -3.50 -15.36 1.32
C ILE A 40 -4.79 -15.09 2.10
N GLU A 41 -5.75 -16.02 2.10
CA GLU A 41 -6.96 -15.85 2.91
C GLU A 41 -6.64 -15.76 4.41
N ALA A 42 -5.73 -16.61 4.91
CA ALA A 42 -5.29 -16.54 6.30
C ALA A 42 -4.56 -15.22 6.63
N GLU A 43 -3.72 -14.71 5.71
CA GLU A 43 -3.05 -13.41 5.87
C GLU A 43 -4.04 -12.23 5.89
N MET A 44 -5.08 -12.30 5.06
CA MET A 44 -6.16 -11.31 5.03
C MET A 44 -6.99 -11.34 6.31
N ASP A 45 -7.36 -12.54 6.78
CA ASP A 45 -8.12 -12.70 8.03
C ASP A 45 -7.30 -12.20 9.24
N ALA A 46 -5.98 -12.39 9.23
CA ALA A 46 -5.06 -11.87 10.25
C ALA A 46 -4.77 -10.35 10.13
N ARG A 47 -5.37 -9.64 9.16
CA ARG A 47 -5.07 -8.22 8.82
C ARG A 47 -3.58 -7.95 8.52
N ARG A 48 -2.82 -8.97 8.14
CA ARG A 48 -1.40 -8.87 7.77
C ARG A 48 -1.17 -8.84 6.26
N PHE A 49 -2.26 -8.90 5.49
CA PHE A 49 -2.19 -8.86 4.06
C PHE A 49 -1.75 -7.47 3.57
N ASN A 50 -0.52 -7.40 3.05
CA ASN A 50 0.01 -6.24 2.35
C ASN A 50 0.18 -6.62 0.88
N ASP A 51 -0.49 -5.90 -0.02
CA ASP A 51 -0.29 -6.09 -1.46
C ASP A 51 1.05 -5.46 -1.87
N THR A 52 2.12 -6.25 -1.80
CA THR A 52 3.48 -5.79 -2.10
C THR A 52 3.78 -5.71 -3.59
N ARG A 53 2.88 -6.17 -4.46
CA ARG A 53 3.11 -6.19 -5.92
C ARG A 53 3.26 -4.79 -6.51
N GLY A 54 2.59 -3.80 -5.92
CA GLY A 54 2.78 -2.40 -6.27
C GLY A 54 3.98 -1.73 -5.59
N LEU A 55 4.51 -2.33 -4.52
CA LEU A 55 5.58 -1.75 -3.72
C LEU A 55 6.98 -2.04 -4.28
N ALA A 56 7.14 -3.09 -5.08
CA ALA A 56 8.44 -3.47 -5.66
C ALA A 56 9.07 -2.36 -6.52
N ASN A 57 8.25 -1.51 -7.14
CA ASN A 57 8.70 -0.37 -7.97
C ASN A 57 8.52 0.98 -7.27
N LEU A 58 8.08 0.99 -6.01
CA LEU A 58 7.92 2.21 -5.24
C LEU A 58 9.29 2.61 -4.68
N THR A 59 9.96 3.54 -5.34
CA THR A 59 11.23 4.08 -4.85
C THR A 59 10.99 5.13 -3.78
N LEU A 60 11.99 5.38 -2.93
CA LEU A 60 11.97 6.50 -1.98
C LEU A 60 11.72 7.83 -2.69
N LYS A 61 12.31 8.01 -3.88
CA LYS A 61 12.08 9.19 -4.73
C LYS A 61 10.60 9.35 -5.09
N ASN A 62 9.95 8.29 -5.56
CA ASN A 62 8.52 8.33 -5.93
C ASN A 62 7.64 8.71 -4.74
N LEU A 63 8.01 8.28 -3.53
CA LEU A 63 7.30 8.63 -2.31
C LEU A 63 7.46 10.11 -1.94
N ILE A 64 8.68 10.64 -2.09
CA ILE A 64 8.99 12.05 -1.87
C ILE A 64 8.25 12.92 -2.89
N ASP A 65 8.30 12.56 -4.17
CA ASP A 65 7.62 13.29 -5.24
C ASP A 65 6.09 13.33 -4.99
N TRP A 66 5.47 12.17 -4.70
CA TRP A 66 4.05 12.10 -4.34
C TRP A 66 3.70 12.97 -3.13
N TYR A 67 4.54 12.96 -2.08
CA TYR A 67 4.32 13.79 -0.90
C TYR A 67 4.31 15.28 -1.26
N PHE A 68 5.25 15.73 -2.09
CA PHE A 68 5.28 17.13 -2.51
C PHE A 68 4.09 17.50 -3.42
N GLU A 69 3.66 16.62 -4.32
CA GLU A 69 2.51 16.87 -5.20
C GLU A 69 1.18 16.87 -4.44
N GLU A 70 0.95 15.89 -3.56
CA GLU A 70 -0.35 15.69 -2.90
C GLU A 70 -0.47 16.53 -1.61
N ILE A 71 0.57 16.53 -0.78
CA ILE A 71 0.56 17.17 0.55
C ILE A 71 1.21 18.55 0.49
N GLY A 72 2.28 18.72 -0.29
CA GLY A 72 2.93 20.03 -0.47
C GLY A 72 2.02 21.08 -1.11
N SER A 73 1.09 20.67 -1.96
CA SER A 73 0.06 21.56 -2.51
C SER A 73 -0.98 22.00 -1.47
N ALA A 74 -1.32 21.11 -0.53
CA ALA A 74 -2.29 21.38 0.54
C ALA A 74 -1.69 22.17 1.71
N HIS A 75 -0.38 22.05 1.92
CA HIS A 75 0.39 22.77 2.92
C HIS A 75 1.67 23.35 2.29
N PRO A 76 1.66 24.62 1.83
CA PRO A 76 2.84 25.27 1.26
C PRO A 76 4.00 25.40 2.27
N GLU A 77 3.72 25.27 3.57
CA GLU A 77 4.74 25.11 4.60
C GLU A 77 4.69 23.70 5.21
N PRO A 78 5.78 22.92 5.13
CA PRO A 78 5.87 21.65 5.82
C PRO A 78 5.69 21.86 7.34
N PRO A 79 4.98 20.98 8.07
CA PRO A 79 4.76 21.13 9.51
C PRO A 79 6.06 21.29 10.32
N TRP A 80 7.17 20.70 9.84
CA TRP A 80 8.50 20.81 10.46
C TRP A 80 9.22 22.15 10.20
N LEU A 81 8.71 23.00 9.31
CA LEU A 81 9.28 24.32 8.98
C LEU A 81 8.69 25.48 9.82
N SER A 82 7.76 25.19 10.75
CA SER A 82 6.95 26.20 11.49
C SER A 82 7.67 26.98 12.61
N TRP A 83 8.98 26.82 12.80
CA TRP A 83 9.71 27.40 13.94
C TRP A 83 10.37 28.77 13.70
N ARG A 84 10.13 29.44 12.56
CA ARG A 84 10.89 30.66 12.19
C ARG A 84 10.14 31.99 12.27
N ARG A 85 9.10 32.10 13.09
CA ARG A 85 8.58 33.40 13.54
C ARG A 85 8.48 33.45 15.07
N VAL A 86 9.63 33.33 15.74
CA VAL A 86 9.79 34.00 17.02
C VAL A 86 10.25 35.40 16.68
N ASP A 87 9.29 36.33 16.62
CA ASP A 87 9.61 37.75 16.50
C ASP A 87 10.22 38.21 17.84
N VAL A 88 11.54 38.32 17.89
CA VAL A 88 12.30 38.72 19.08
C VAL A 88 12.23 40.24 19.34
N SER A 89 11.38 40.98 18.62
CA SER A 89 11.32 42.46 18.71
C SER A 89 10.43 43.02 19.84
N GLN A 90 9.84 42.18 20.71
CA GLN A 90 9.03 42.63 21.86
C GLN A 90 9.51 42.17 23.24
N ALA A 91 10.81 41.91 23.41
CA ALA A 91 11.42 41.66 24.72
C ALA A 91 12.40 42.80 25.06
N GLY A 92 11.86 43.98 25.38
CA GLY A 92 12.66 45.15 25.73
C GLY A 92 11.84 46.41 25.95
N MET A 93 10.87 46.37 26.87
CA MET A 93 10.25 47.56 27.45
C MET A 93 10.42 47.46 28.97
N ALA A 94 11.51 48.05 29.45
CA ALA A 94 11.71 48.49 30.83
C ALA A 94 11.87 50.00 30.80
#